data_AF-A0A550HAI6-F1
#
_entry.id   AF-A0A550HAI6-F1
#
_cell.length_a   1.000
_cell.length_b   1.000
_cell.length_c   1.000
_cell.angle_alpha   90.00
_cell.angle_beta   90.00
_cell.angle_gamma   90.00
#
_symmetry.space_group_name_H-M   'P 1'
#
loop_
_entity.id
_entity.type
_entity.pdbx_description
1 polymer ?
#
loop_
_entity_poly.entity_id
_entity_poly.type
_entity_poly.pdbx_seq_one_letter_code
_entity_poly.pdbx_strand_id
1 'polypeptide(L)'
;MTPPRARTWGRRGHTPVVRVRGRSWRRWSIAAMCCYKPGESSRLIYRPRRHRKHKGKGRDTFAWSDYRDLVVRAHIQLQAPIVPIWD
;
A
#
# COMPACT_ATOMS: atom_id res chain seq x y z
N MET A 1 -0.24 -1.12 -20.16
CA MET A 1 -0.63 -0.09 -19.18
C MET A 1 0.25 -0.29 -17.95
N THR A 2 1.24 0.57 -17.76
CA THR A 2 2.16 0.55 -16.62
C THR A 2 1.35 0.65 -15.32
N PRO A 3 1.62 -0.18 -14.28
CA PRO A 3 0.94 -0.02 -13.00
C PRO A 3 1.13 1.43 -12.53
N PRO A 4 0.14 2.03 -11.84
CA PRO A 4 0.28 3.39 -11.35
C PRO A 4 1.59 3.47 -10.59
N ARG A 5 2.52 4.32 -11.06
CA ARG A 5 3.69 4.69 -10.27
C ARG A 5 3.11 5.24 -8.98
N ALA A 6 3.36 4.52 -7.88
CA ALA A 6 3.05 5.00 -6.55
C ALA A 6 3.87 6.27 -6.34
N ARG A 7 3.31 7.42 -6.73
CA ARG A 7 3.84 8.71 -6.28
C ARG A 7 3.45 8.76 -4.82
N THR A 8 4.36 8.28 -3.98
CA THR A 8 4.24 8.10 -2.53
C THR A 8 4.30 9.43 -1.76
N TRP A 9 4.28 10.56 -2.49
CA TRP A 9 4.44 11.91 -1.96
C TRP A 9 3.08 12.63 -1.98
N GLY A 10 2.45 12.72 -0.82
CA GLY A 10 1.32 13.61 -0.61
C GLY A 10 1.82 14.96 -0.12
N ARG A 11 1.26 16.07 -0.61
CA ARG A 11 1.50 17.37 0.02
C ARG A 11 0.89 17.35 1.42
N ARG A 12 1.58 17.93 2.40
CA ARG A 12 1.03 18.09 3.76
C ARG A 12 -0.35 18.77 3.66
N GLY A 13 -1.35 18.22 4.36
CA GLY A 13 -2.73 18.71 4.32
C GLY A 13 -3.57 18.22 3.13
N HIS A 14 -3.02 17.41 2.22
CA HIS A 14 -3.77 16.85 1.08
C HIS A 14 -3.83 15.33 1.16
N THR A 15 -5.05 14.78 1.12
CA THR A 15 -5.27 13.33 1.10
C THR A 15 -4.69 12.71 -0.18
N PRO A 16 -3.74 11.77 -0.08
CA PRO A 16 -3.21 11.07 -1.25
C PRO A 16 -4.29 10.20 -1.92
N VAL A 17 -4.43 10.31 -3.25
CA VAL A 17 -5.44 9.56 -4.03
C VAL A 17 -4.79 8.45 -4.85
N VAL A 18 -5.20 7.21 -4.62
CA VAL A 18 -4.79 6.04 -5.41
C VAL A 18 -5.91 5.70 -6.41
N ARG A 19 -5.63 5.80 -7.71
CA ARG A 19 -6.56 5.38 -8.76
C ARG A 19 -6.38 3.91 -9.09
N VAL A 20 -7.43 3.11 -8.90
CA VAL A 20 -7.48 1.69 -9.25
C VAL A 20 -8.48 1.43 -10.38
N ARG A 21 -8.16 0.52 -11.30
CA ARG A 21 -9.05 0.16 -12.41
C ARG A 21 -10.11 -0.85 -11.92
N GLY A 22 -11.31 -0.37 -11.65
CA GLY A 22 -12.43 -1.15 -11.11
C GLY A 22 -13.43 -1.66 -12.16
N ARG A 23 -13.01 -2.42 -13.18
CA ARG A 23 -14.00 -3.11 -14.04
C ARG A 23 -14.75 -4.13 -13.16
N SER A 24 -16.08 -4.08 -13.19
CA SER A 24 -17.11 -4.64 -12.28
C SER A 24 -16.96 -6.08 -11.74
N TRP A 25 -15.95 -6.85 -12.17
CA TRP A 25 -15.69 -8.22 -11.72
C TRP A 25 -14.32 -8.42 -11.05
N ARG A 26 -13.53 -7.35 -10.90
CA ARG A 26 -12.16 -7.40 -10.36
C ARG A 26 -12.10 -6.73 -9.00
N ARG A 27 -12.04 -7.55 -7.94
CA ARG A 27 -11.83 -7.08 -6.57
C ARG A 27 -10.35 -6.75 -6.33
N TRP A 28 -10.10 -5.63 -5.68
CA TRP A 28 -8.77 -5.21 -5.24
C TRP A 28 -8.78 -5.09 -3.71
N SER A 29 -7.67 -5.47 -3.09
CA SER A 29 -7.35 -5.14 -1.70
C SER A 29 -6.12 -4.24 -1.71
N ILE A 30 -6.06 -3.29 -0.78
CA ILE A 30 -4.91 -2.39 -0.62
C ILE A 30 -4.48 -2.44 0.83
N ALA A 31 -3.20 -2.71 1.06
CA ALA A 31 -2.56 -2.47 2.35
C ALA A 31 -1.73 -1.19 2.20
N ALA A 32 -1.85 -0.26 3.15
CA ALA A 32 -1.20 1.03 3.08
C ALA A 32 -0.74 1.50 4.46
N MET A 33 0.31 2.31 4.48
CA MET A 33 0.81 2.99 5.67
C MET A 33 1.00 4.47 5.38
N CYS A 34 0.39 5.31 6.23
CA CYS A 34 0.70 6.73 6.32
C CYS A 34 1.94 6.88 7.19
N CYS A 35 3.02 7.36 6.58
CA CYS A 35 4.33 7.48 7.22
C CYS A 35 4.65 8.94 7.49
N TYR A 36 5.11 9.21 8.71
CA TYR A 36 5.48 10.54 9.18
C TYR A 36 6.91 10.50 9.70
N LYS A 37 7.73 11.45 9.27
CA LYS A 37 9.09 11.65 9.75
C LYS A 37 9.27 13.16 10.01
N PRO A 38 9.70 13.57 11.21
CA PRO A 38 9.91 14.98 11.51
C PRO A 38 10.80 15.66 10.47
N GLY A 39 10.42 16.86 10.03
CA GLY A 39 11.15 17.60 8.99
C GLY A 39 10.91 17.14 7.55
N GLU A 40 10.17 16.05 7.32
CA GLU A 40 9.87 15.54 5.98
C GLU A 40 8.37 15.61 5.62
N SER A 41 8.08 15.57 4.33
CA SER A 41 6.70 15.41 3.85
C SER A 41 6.16 14.02 4.17
N SER A 42 4.90 13.95 4.60
CA SER A 42 4.20 12.68 4.82
C SER A 42 4.21 11.82 3.56
N ARG A 43 4.35 10.50 3.75
CA ARG A 43 4.40 9.54 2.65
C ARG A 43 3.29 8.50 2.78
N LEU A 44 2.60 8.21 1.68
CA LEU A 44 1.70 7.06 1.61
C LEU A 44 2.40 5.93 0.88
N ILE A 45 2.72 4.85 1.60
CA ILE A 45 3.32 3.65 1.02
C ILE A 45 2.25 2.57 1.00
N TYR A 46 1.95 2.03 -0.18
CA TYR A 46 0.86 1.08 -0.35
C TYR A 46 1.21 -0.05 -1.29
N ARG A 47 0.55 -1.19 -1.09
CA ARG A 47 0.66 -2.39 -1.90
C ARG A 47 -0.74 -2.79 -2.39
N PRO A 48 -1.06 -2.62 -3.68
CA PRO A 48 -2.32 -3.10 -4.23
C PRO A 48 -2.21 -4.60 -4.56
N ARG A 49 -3.19 -5.40 -4.13
CA ARG A 49 -3.33 -6.81 -4.47
C ARG A 49 -4.58 -7.04 -5.29
N ARG A 50 -4.41 -7.67 -6.45
CA ARG A 50 -5.52 -8.05 -7.33
C ARG A 50 -5.97 -9.48 -7.00
N HIS A 51 -7.22 -9.64 -6.62
CA HIS A 51 -7.80 -10.97 -6.41
C HIS A 51 -7.89 -11.72 -7.74
N ARG A 52 -7.24 -12.88 -7.86
CA ARG A 52 -7.44 -13.78 -9.00
C ARG A 52 -8.54 -14.77 -8.63
N LYS A 53 -9.66 -14.78 -9.36
CA LYS A 53 -10.65 -15.86 -9.24
C LYS A 53 -9.98 -17.16 -9.71
N HIS A 54 -9.57 -18.01 -8.77
CA HIS A 54 -9.26 -19.41 -9.05
C HIS A 54 -10.43 -20.24 -8.54
N LYS A 55 -11.05 -21.05 -9.41
CA LYS A 55 -12.04 -22.05 -8.96
C LYS A 55 -11.35 -22.94 -7.91
N GLY A 56 -11.97 -23.09 -6.74
CA GLY A 56 -11.52 -24.01 -5.68
C GLY A 56 -10.44 -23.51 -4.72
N LYS A 57 -9.85 -22.33 -4.92
CA LYS A 57 -8.98 -21.70 -3.89
C LYS A 57 -9.79 -20.67 -3.10
N GLY A 58 -9.61 -20.68 -1.78
CA GLY A 58 -10.21 -19.72 -0.85
C GLY A 58 -9.86 -18.26 -1.18
N ARG A 59 -10.42 -17.32 -0.40
CA ARG A 59 -10.24 -15.87 -0.61
C ARG A 59 -8.76 -15.51 -0.70
N ASP A 60 -8.37 -14.84 -1.79
CA ASP A 60 -6.99 -14.43 -2.08
C ASP A 60 -6.66 -13.10 -1.35
N THR A 61 -6.59 -13.15 -0.02
CA THR A 61 -6.32 -11.99 0.85
C THR A 61 -4.83 -11.71 1.00
N PHE A 62 -4.48 -10.61 1.69
CA PHE A 62 -3.11 -10.40 2.11
C PHE A 62 -2.65 -11.53 3.03
N ALA A 63 -1.43 -12.01 2.80
CA ALA A 63 -0.73 -12.91 3.68
C ALA A 63 0.19 -12.10 4.61
N TRP A 64 0.64 -12.71 5.71
CA TRP A 64 1.62 -12.09 6.62
C TRP A 64 2.85 -11.52 5.88
N SER A 65 3.33 -12.23 4.86
CA SER A 65 4.46 -11.79 4.02
C SER A 65 4.20 -10.45 3.33
N ASP A 66 2.96 -10.16 2.92
CA ASP A 66 2.66 -8.88 2.27
C ASP A 66 2.76 -7.71 3.25
N TYR A 67 2.32 -7.90 4.50
CA TYR A 67 2.42 -6.90 5.55
C TYR A 67 3.89 -6.68 5.96
N ARG A 68 4.64 -7.77 6.15
CA ARG A 68 6.09 -7.70 6.40
C ARG A 68 6.79 -6.92 5.30
N ASP A 69 6.54 -7.25 4.04
CA ASP A 69 7.18 -6.57 2.92
C ASP A 69 6.78 -5.09 2.84
N LEU A 70 5.54 -4.73 3.23
CA LEU A 70 5.08 -3.34 3.31
C LEU A 70 5.87 -2.55 4.37
N VAL A 71 6.07 -3.14 5.55
CA VAL A 71 6.88 -2.57 6.65
C VAL A 71 8.34 -2.40 6.20
N VAL A 72 8.94 -3.44 5.61
CA VAL A 72 10.30 -3.38 5.06
C VAL A 72 10.43 -2.28 4.01
N ARG A 73 9.46 -2.19 3.09
CA ARG A 73 9.46 -1.17 2.04
C ARG A 73 9.39 0.24 2.62
N ALA A 74 8.65 0.44 3.71
CA ALA A 74 8.59 1.74 4.38
C ALA A 74 9.87 2.10 5.09
N HIS A 75 10.46 1.14 5.83
CA HIS A 75 11.77 1.35 6.45
C HIS A 75 12.83 1.77 5.42
N ILE A 76 12.91 1.06 4.29
CA ILE A 76 13.83 1.38 3.19
C ILE A 76 13.52 2.76 2.59
N GLN A 77 12.25 3.13 2.37
CA GLN A 77 11.95 4.43 1.75
C GLN A 77 12.15 5.61 2.69
N LEU A 78 11.94 5.43 4.00
CA LEU A 78 12.10 6.48 5.00
C LEU A 78 13.55 6.64 5.48
N GLN A 79 14.38 5.61 5.27
CA GLN A 79 15.77 5.57 5.72
C GLN A 79 15.88 5.91 7.22
N ALA A 80 14.98 5.34 8.02
CA ALA A 80 14.85 5.61 9.44
C ALA A 80 14.19 4.41 10.17
N PRO A 81 14.47 4.20 11.47
CA PRO A 81 13.68 3.29 12.29
C PRO A 81 12.19 3.66 12.23
N ILE A 82 11.32 2.65 12.24
CA ILE A 82 9.87 2.84 12.17
C ILE A 82 9.19 2.19 13.36
N VAL A 83 8.15 2.85 13.88
CA VAL A 83 7.23 2.29 14.87
C VAL A 83 5.90 2.06 14.16
N PRO A 84 5.54 0.80 13.82
CA PRO A 84 4.25 0.50 13.20
C PRO A 84 3.13 0.60 14.24
N ILE A 85 2.02 1.23 13.85
CA ILE A 85 0.77 1.24 14.61
C ILE A 85 -0.30 0.65 13.69
N TRP A 86 -0.91 -0.44 14.13
CA TRP A 86 -2.01 -1.13 13.44
C TRP A 86 -2.96 -1.73 14.49
N ASP A 87 -4.13 -2.21 14.07
CA ASP A 87 -5.04 -3.04 14.87
C ASP A 87 -4.60 -4.51 14.99
#